data_AF-A0AAV1A388-F1
#
_entry.id   AF-A0AAV1A388-F1
#
_cell.length_a   1.000
_cell.length_b   1.000
_cell.length_c   1.000
_cell.angle_alpha   90.00
_cell.angle_beta   90.00
_cell.angle_gamma   90.00
#
_symmetry.space_group_name_H-M   'P 1'
#
loop_
_entity.id
_entity.type
_entity.pdbx_description
1 polymer ?
#
loop_
_entity_poly.entity_id
_entity_poly.type
_entity_poly.pdbx_seq_one_letter_code
_entity_poly.pdbx_strand_id
1 'polypeptide(L)'
;MAITTPCLNTTEKKHWWLTNRKIVEKYIKDARSLIATQEPNEIVSALTLLDAALAISPSSDQALELKARSLLYLRRFKDVANMLQDYIPSLKMANDDSGSVSSDGSSQQLSREGVKLLSSSDSSDPDQSFFKCFSVSDLKKRVMAGLCKSSDNEGYWRYLILGKACCHLGLMEDALVLLQTGKRLTSAAFRRESVCWSDDSFSLWNTPFPGDAISTTPPRSPLSESETVNQLIAHIKFLLRRRAAAIAAMDAGLHMEAIRHFSKIVDGRRGAPQGFLAECYMHRATAFCSAGRIADSIADCNRTLSLDPTCIQALEARASILETIRSYQDCLHDLEHLKLLYNTILRDRKLAGPLWKRHNVRYNEIPGKLCTLTAKIQQLKIKMASGETRNVDYYALIGIRRGCGRPELHRAHLLLCLKHKPEKATCFIERCELADERDLESVKDRTRMASMLLYRLLQKGYSSVMNSIAEDENAEKEKQRKIALQLQETSANVHSVEVLQQKSRDEMEEKFAMSSPSIANPTVFQGVFCRDLSVVGNLLSQRFSSRSIPVKYEALSC
;
A
#
# COMPACT_ATOMS: atom_id res chain seq x y z
N MET A 1 2.73 4.07 -60.95
CA MET A 1 2.53 5.47 -61.37
C MET A 1 2.83 6.36 -60.18
N ALA A 2 3.79 7.27 -60.32
CA ALA A 2 4.20 8.20 -59.27
C ALA A 2 3.04 9.14 -58.90
N ILE A 3 2.72 9.23 -57.61
CA ILE A 3 1.75 10.19 -57.09
C ILE A 3 2.49 11.53 -56.99
N THR A 4 2.29 12.37 -57.99
CA THR A 4 2.78 13.75 -58.02
C THR A 4 1.99 14.57 -56.99
N THR A 5 2.64 14.96 -55.89
CA THR A 5 2.12 15.99 -54.98
C THR A 5 2.13 17.35 -55.71
N PRO A 6 0.99 18.04 -55.89
CA PRO A 6 0.97 19.33 -56.54
C PRO A 6 1.57 20.38 -55.60
N CYS A 7 2.59 21.10 -56.08
CA CYS A 7 3.22 22.19 -55.35
C CYS A 7 2.33 23.43 -55.44
N LEU A 8 1.52 23.69 -54.41
CA LEU A 8 0.62 24.87 -54.34
C LEU A 8 1.40 26.20 -54.37
N ASN A 9 0.86 27.19 -55.09
CA ASN A 9 1.40 28.54 -55.22
C ASN A 9 1.41 29.27 -53.86
N THR A 10 2.36 30.20 -53.66
CA THR A 10 2.57 30.90 -52.37
C THR A 10 1.36 31.74 -51.90
N THR A 11 0.53 32.21 -52.84
CA THR A 11 -0.72 32.95 -52.58
C THR A 11 -1.86 32.02 -52.15
N GLU A 12 -1.99 30.86 -52.78
CA GLU A 12 -2.97 29.81 -52.42
C GLU A 12 -2.67 29.24 -51.04
N LYS A 13 -1.38 29.02 -50.72
CA LYS A 13 -0.94 28.66 -49.37
C LYS A 13 -1.42 29.70 -48.36
N LYS A 14 -1.17 31.00 -48.57
CA LYS A 14 -1.61 32.06 -47.65
C LYS A 14 -3.13 32.09 -47.44
N HIS A 15 -3.92 31.93 -48.50
CA HIS A 15 -5.38 31.85 -48.39
C HIS A 15 -5.83 30.61 -47.61
N TRP A 16 -5.23 29.45 -47.89
CA TRP A 16 -5.50 28.19 -47.20
C TRP A 16 -5.16 28.26 -45.70
N TRP A 17 -4.04 28.88 -45.34
CA TRP A 17 -3.65 29.13 -43.94
C TRP A 17 -4.65 30.06 -43.23
N LEU A 18 -5.10 31.13 -43.89
CA LEU A 18 -6.07 32.08 -43.32
C LEU A 18 -7.46 31.46 -43.12
N THR A 19 -7.94 30.65 -44.06
CA THR A 19 -9.22 29.94 -43.92
C THR A 19 -9.17 28.91 -42.81
N ASN A 20 -8.08 28.13 -42.73
CA ASN A 20 -7.90 27.15 -41.67
C ASN A 20 -7.78 27.80 -40.29
N ARG A 21 -7.09 28.95 -40.19
CA ARG A 21 -7.02 29.71 -38.93
C ARG A 21 -8.40 30.16 -38.46
N LYS A 22 -9.24 30.68 -39.36
CA LYS A 22 -10.63 31.08 -39.03
C LYS A 22 -11.50 29.90 -38.59
N ILE A 23 -11.33 28.74 -39.23
CA ILE A 23 -12.04 27.50 -38.86
C ILE A 23 -11.63 27.06 -37.45
N VAL A 24 -10.32 27.05 -37.15
CA VAL A 24 -9.79 26.73 -35.82
C VAL A 24 -10.30 27.73 -34.76
N GLU A 25 -10.24 29.03 -35.03
CA GLU A 25 -10.75 30.08 -34.13
C GLU A 25 -12.25 29.89 -33.84
N LYS A 26 -13.04 29.50 -34.85
CA LYS A 26 -14.46 29.17 -34.69
C LYS A 26 -14.64 27.96 -33.78
N TYR A 27 -13.96 26.85 -34.05
CA TYR A 27 -14.05 25.65 -33.20
C TYR A 27 -13.65 25.92 -31.75
N ILE A 28 -12.60 26.71 -31.52
CA ILE A 28 -12.17 27.09 -30.17
C ILE A 28 -13.23 27.96 -29.48
N LYS A 29 -13.87 28.89 -30.22
CA LYS A 29 -14.95 29.73 -29.69
C LYS A 29 -16.19 28.90 -29.32
N ASP A 30 -16.60 28.00 -30.20
CA ASP A 30 -17.75 27.11 -29.97
C ASP A 30 -17.46 26.18 -28.78
N ALA A 31 -16.26 25.59 -28.71
CA ALA A 31 -15.83 24.78 -27.58
C ALA A 31 -15.83 25.57 -26.25
N ARG A 32 -15.40 26.85 -26.24
CA ARG A 32 -15.48 27.70 -25.05
C ARG A 32 -16.90 27.92 -24.58
N SER A 33 -17.84 28.12 -25.50
CA SER A 33 -19.26 28.30 -25.14
C SER A 33 -19.83 27.06 -24.47
N LEU A 34 -19.49 25.88 -24.96
CA LEU A 34 -19.89 24.59 -24.39
C LEU A 34 -19.17 24.27 -23.06
N ILE A 35 -17.95 24.76 -22.85
CA ILE A 35 -17.25 24.61 -21.56
C ILE A 35 -17.86 25.52 -20.49
N ALA A 36 -18.37 26.69 -20.89
CA ALA A 36 -18.94 27.67 -19.97
C ALA A 36 -20.23 27.18 -19.29
N THR A 37 -20.96 26.24 -19.89
CA THR A 37 -22.18 25.65 -19.32
C THR A 37 -21.93 24.66 -18.19
N GLN A 38 -20.68 24.18 -18.04
CA GLN A 38 -20.24 23.23 -17.01
C GLN A 38 -20.95 21.86 -17.03
N GLU A 39 -21.69 21.55 -18.08
CA GLU A 39 -22.35 20.25 -18.22
C GLU A 39 -21.37 19.18 -18.75
N PRO A 40 -21.36 17.95 -18.19
CA PRO A 40 -20.40 16.93 -18.60
C PRO A 40 -20.59 16.51 -20.06
N ASN A 41 -21.83 16.43 -20.54
CA ASN A 41 -22.14 16.06 -21.91
C ASN A 41 -21.67 17.13 -22.92
N GLU A 42 -21.91 18.40 -22.61
CA GLU A 42 -21.47 19.51 -23.45
C GLU A 42 -19.95 19.66 -23.47
N ILE A 43 -19.26 19.36 -22.36
CA ILE A 43 -17.80 19.33 -22.30
C ILE A 43 -17.24 18.18 -23.15
N VAL A 44 -17.93 17.03 -23.23
CA VAL A 44 -17.55 15.95 -24.17
C VAL A 44 -17.71 16.41 -25.62
N SER A 45 -18.79 17.13 -25.95
CA SER A 45 -18.96 17.77 -27.27
C SER A 45 -17.92 18.85 -27.54
N ALA A 46 -17.49 19.60 -26.53
CA ALA A 46 -16.41 20.56 -26.66
C ALA A 46 -15.07 19.87 -26.99
N LEU A 47 -14.82 18.68 -26.42
CA LEU A 47 -13.62 17.89 -26.73
C LEU A 47 -13.57 17.49 -28.20
N THR A 48 -14.69 17.10 -28.82
CA THR A 48 -14.71 16.72 -30.24
C THR A 48 -14.40 17.91 -31.15
N LEU A 49 -14.90 19.11 -30.81
CA LEU A 49 -14.56 20.35 -31.51
C LEU A 49 -13.08 20.72 -31.35
N LEU A 50 -12.52 20.53 -30.15
CA LEU A 50 -11.10 20.77 -29.87
C LEU A 50 -10.21 19.76 -30.61
N ASP A 51 -10.62 18.50 -30.72
CA ASP A 51 -9.92 17.48 -31.52
C ASP A 51 -9.93 17.85 -33.01
N ALA A 52 -11.06 18.33 -33.53
CA ALA A 52 -11.14 18.84 -34.91
C ALA A 52 -10.24 20.07 -35.13
N ALA A 53 -10.15 20.97 -34.14
CA ALA A 53 -9.25 22.13 -34.20
C ALA A 53 -7.76 21.73 -34.18
N LEU A 54 -7.39 20.77 -33.33
CA LEU A 54 -6.02 20.25 -33.22
C LEU A 54 -5.61 19.41 -34.43
N ALA A 55 -6.54 18.74 -35.10
CA ALA A 55 -6.27 18.04 -36.35
C ALA A 55 -5.83 19.01 -37.47
N ILE A 56 -6.36 20.24 -37.47
CA ILE A 56 -5.98 21.29 -38.42
C ILE A 56 -4.73 22.04 -37.95
N SER A 57 -4.61 22.28 -36.64
CA SER A 57 -3.52 23.05 -36.02
C SER A 57 -2.95 22.36 -34.78
N PRO A 58 -2.00 21.41 -34.94
CA PRO A 58 -1.48 20.62 -33.82
C PRO A 58 -0.76 21.44 -32.74
N SER A 59 -0.19 22.58 -33.12
CA SER A 59 0.58 23.47 -32.22
C SER A 59 -0.25 24.59 -31.60
N SER A 60 -1.59 24.50 -31.62
CA SER A 60 -2.45 25.53 -31.04
C SER A 60 -2.49 25.42 -29.52
N ASP A 61 -1.74 26.28 -28.83
CA ASP A 61 -1.63 26.31 -27.37
C ASP A 61 -2.97 26.50 -26.66
N GLN A 62 -3.82 27.38 -27.19
CA GLN A 62 -5.15 27.64 -26.62
C GLN A 62 -6.09 26.44 -26.74
N ALA A 63 -6.05 25.72 -27.87
CA ALA A 63 -6.85 24.52 -28.04
C ALA A 63 -6.36 23.37 -27.15
N LEU A 64 -5.03 23.21 -27.02
CA LEU A 64 -4.42 22.23 -26.10
C LEU A 64 -4.77 22.53 -24.64
N GLU A 65 -4.70 23.79 -24.23
CA GLU A 65 -5.00 24.21 -22.87
C GLU A 65 -6.47 23.97 -22.50
N LEU A 66 -7.40 24.35 -23.37
CA LEU A 66 -8.84 24.09 -23.19
C LEU A 66 -9.12 22.59 -23.14
N LYS A 67 -8.51 21.80 -24.03
CA LYS A 67 -8.65 20.35 -24.04
C LYS A 67 -8.16 19.74 -22.72
N ALA A 68 -7.00 20.18 -22.23
CA ALA A 68 -6.43 19.69 -20.98
C ALA A 68 -7.33 20.01 -19.77
N ARG A 69 -7.90 21.22 -19.71
CA ARG A 69 -8.83 21.62 -18.65
C ARG A 69 -10.14 20.82 -18.71
N SER A 70 -10.70 20.63 -19.90
CA SER A 70 -11.90 19.81 -20.09
C SER A 70 -11.69 18.36 -19.68
N LEU A 71 -10.54 17.76 -20.03
CA LEU A 71 -10.19 16.41 -19.61
C LEU A 71 -10.00 16.31 -18.08
N LEU A 72 -9.40 17.31 -17.43
CA LEU A 72 -9.32 17.36 -15.97
C LEU A 72 -10.70 17.42 -15.32
N TYR A 73 -11.61 18.24 -15.87
CA TYR A 73 -12.98 18.36 -15.36
C TYR A 73 -13.74 17.02 -15.44
N LEU A 74 -13.57 16.30 -16.56
CA LEU A 74 -14.14 14.97 -16.78
C LEU A 74 -13.39 13.84 -16.05
N ARG A 75 -12.39 14.14 -15.22
CA ARG A 75 -11.53 13.18 -14.51
C ARG A 75 -10.75 12.21 -15.42
N ARG A 76 -10.57 12.56 -16.69
CA ARG A 76 -9.78 11.78 -17.67
C ARG A 76 -8.29 12.06 -17.53
N PHE A 77 -7.74 11.82 -16.33
CA PHE A 77 -6.35 12.17 -15.98
C PHE A 77 -5.31 11.43 -16.83
N LYS A 78 -5.61 10.20 -17.23
CA LYS A 78 -4.75 9.39 -18.11
C LYS A 78 -4.55 10.08 -19.47
N ASP A 79 -5.62 10.65 -20.04
CA ASP A 79 -5.55 11.31 -21.33
C ASP A 79 -4.74 12.62 -21.27
N VAL A 80 -4.85 13.36 -20.16
CA VAL A 80 -4.00 14.54 -19.90
C VAL A 80 -2.53 14.15 -19.82
N ALA A 81 -2.21 13.09 -19.07
CA ALA A 81 -0.84 12.62 -18.93
C ALA A 81 -0.25 12.09 -20.24
N ASN A 82 -1.03 11.38 -21.06
CA ASN A 82 -0.64 10.97 -22.41
C ASN A 82 -0.35 12.18 -23.31
N MET A 83 -1.22 13.19 -23.29
CA MET A 83 -1.08 14.39 -24.12
C MET A 83 0.16 15.23 -23.77
N LEU A 84 0.55 15.27 -22.50
CA LEU A 84 1.66 16.09 -21.99
C LEU A 84 2.85 15.25 -21.48
N GLN A 85 2.99 14.02 -21.97
CA GLN A 85 3.95 13.03 -21.43
C GLN A 85 5.40 13.53 -21.41
N ASP A 86 5.80 14.36 -22.39
CA ASP A 86 7.17 14.87 -22.53
C ASP A 86 7.61 15.77 -21.37
N TYR A 87 6.64 16.30 -20.62
CA TYR A 87 6.89 17.14 -19.45
C TYR A 87 7.00 16.35 -18.15
N ILE A 88 6.70 15.04 -18.16
CA ILE A 88 6.77 14.18 -16.97
C ILE A 88 8.25 13.92 -16.62
N PRO A 89 8.74 14.38 -15.44
CA PRO A 89 10.16 14.25 -15.10
C PRO A 89 10.66 12.81 -15.06
N SER A 90 9.87 11.88 -14.49
CA SER A 90 10.22 10.47 -14.40
C SER A 90 10.34 9.76 -15.76
N LEU A 91 9.54 10.15 -16.76
CA LEU A 91 9.57 9.56 -18.09
C LEU A 91 10.78 10.05 -18.89
N LYS A 92 11.16 11.33 -18.71
CA LYS A 92 12.35 11.90 -19.36
C LYS A 92 13.65 11.23 -18.90
N MET A 93 13.73 10.83 -17.62
CA MET A 93 14.93 10.19 -17.06
C MET A 93 15.11 8.72 -17.50
N ALA A 94 14.02 7.99 -17.78
CA ALA A 94 14.11 6.58 -18.19
C ALA A 94 14.69 6.39 -19.61
N ASN A 95 14.55 7.39 -20.49
CA ASN A 95 15.10 7.35 -21.85
C ASN A 95 16.61 7.61 -21.90
N ASP A 96 17.16 8.37 -20.94
CA ASP A 96 18.60 8.69 -20.90
C ASP A 96 19.46 7.53 -20.38
N ASP A 97 18.88 6.56 -19.67
CA ASP A 97 19.56 5.34 -19.24
C ASP A 97 19.72 4.29 -20.37
N SER A 98 19.21 4.59 -21.58
CA SER A 98 19.26 3.73 -22.76
C SER A 98 19.96 4.43 -23.94
N GLY A 99 21.18 4.92 -23.75
CA GLY A 99 21.96 5.47 -24.85
C GLY A 99 23.21 6.23 -24.45
N SER A 100 24.29 5.51 -24.09
CA SER A 100 25.64 6.08 -24.17
C SER A 100 26.55 5.15 -24.95
N VAL A 101 26.58 5.35 -26.28
CA VAL A 101 27.75 5.05 -27.10
C VAL A 101 28.29 6.39 -27.61
N SER A 102 29.60 6.49 -27.60
CA SER A 102 30.46 7.67 -27.57
C SER A 102 30.17 8.81 -28.56
N SER A 103 30.58 10.01 -28.16
CA SER A 103 31.54 10.78 -28.96
C SER A 103 32.48 11.56 -28.05
N ASP A 104 33.77 11.32 -28.24
CA ASP A 104 34.88 12.02 -27.62
C ASP A 104 34.90 13.50 -28.03
N GLY A 105 35.21 14.35 -27.05
CA GLY A 105 35.37 15.78 -27.21
C GLY A 105 36.04 16.36 -25.96
N SER A 106 37.34 16.09 -25.84
CA SER A 106 38.25 16.58 -24.80
C SER A 106 38.13 18.09 -24.52
N SER A 107 37.98 18.46 -23.24
CA SER A 107 38.91 19.37 -22.54
C SER A 107 38.57 19.48 -21.06
N GLN A 108 39.62 19.75 -20.29
CA GLN A 108 39.87 19.33 -18.91
C GLN A 108 39.33 20.25 -17.80
N GLN A 109 39.23 19.63 -16.61
CA GLN A 109 39.53 20.15 -15.26
C GLN A 109 38.61 21.19 -14.59
N LEU A 110 37.99 20.81 -13.47
CA LEU A 110 38.48 20.93 -12.06
C LEU A 110 37.45 20.15 -11.17
N SER A 111 37.79 19.03 -10.50
CA SER A 111 38.42 18.92 -9.17
C SER A 111 37.71 19.77 -8.11
N ARG A 112 37.34 19.34 -6.89
CA ARG A 112 37.61 18.15 -6.05
C ARG A 112 36.71 18.33 -4.79
N GLU A 113 36.42 17.22 -4.09
CA GLU A 113 36.15 17.05 -2.65
C GLU A 113 34.90 16.24 -2.33
N GLY A 114 35.14 15.08 -1.72
CA GLY A 114 34.15 14.09 -1.29
C GLY A 114 34.89 12.85 -0.83
N VAL A 115 35.41 12.95 0.39
CA VAL A 115 36.34 12.04 1.06
C VAL A 115 35.92 10.57 1.01
N LYS A 116 36.88 9.74 0.59
CA LYS A 116 36.92 8.27 0.68
C LYS A 116 37.11 7.87 2.14
N LEU A 117 36.14 7.19 2.76
CA LEU A 117 36.40 6.35 3.94
C LEU A 117 35.58 5.05 3.88
N LEU A 118 36.36 3.95 3.78
CA LEU A 118 36.06 2.54 4.11
C LEU A 118 35.37 1.66 3.04
N SER A 119 36.21 0.99 2.24
CA SER A 119 36.11 -0.44 1.89
C SER A 119 36.52 -1.27 3.12
N SER A 120 36.11 -2.50 3.42
CA SER A 120 35.49 -3.63 2.70
C SER A 120 35.22 -4.73 3.75
N SER A 121 34.15 -5.52 3.59
CA SER A 121 34.17 -6.97 3.89
C SER A 121 32.93 -7.64 3.26
N ASP A 122 33.19 -8.77 2.61
CA ASP A 122 32.25 -9.63 1.90
C ASP A 122 31.11 -10.16 2.77
N SER A 123 29.88 -10.05 2.24
CA SER A 123 28.81 -11.03 2.47
C SER A 123 27.81 -10.97 1.32
N SER A 124 27.60 -12.11 0.68
CA SER A 124 26.65 -12.33 -0.41
C SER A 124 25.21 -12.25 0.10
N ASP A 125 24.51 -11.16 -0.20
CA ASP A 125 23.05 -11.04 -0.09
C ASP A 125 22.49 -10.44 -1.38
N PRO A 126 21.55 -11.10 -2.08
CA PRO A 126 20.90 -10.55 -3.26
C PRO A 126 19.55 -9.95 -2.86
N ASP A 127 19.52 -8.82 -2.16
CA ASP A 127 18.31 -8.00 -2.00
C ASP A 127 18.66 -6.61 -1.42
N GLN A 128 19.21 -5.75 -2.27
CA GLN A 128 19.18 -4.30 -2.04
C GLN A 128 18.59 -3.63 -3.27
N SER A 129 17.28 -3.39 -3.20
CA SER A 129 16.60 -2.46 -4.08
C SER A 129 17.30 -1.11 -3.97
N PHE A 130 18.07 -0.76 -4.98
CA PHE A 130 18.78 0.52 -5.12
C PHE A 130 17.77 1.67 -5.27
N PHE A 131 17.07 2.03 -4.21
CA PHE A 131 16.39 3.31 -4.12
C PHE A 131 17.43 4.38 -3.83
N LYS A 132 18.04 4.91 -4.91
CA LYS A 132 18.79 6.16 -4.83
C LYS A 132 17.84 7.21 -4.24
N CYS A 133 18.09 7.58 -2.99
CA CYS A 133 17.49 8.76 -2.39
C CYS A 133 17.98 9.95 -3.22
N PHE A 134 17.17 10.35 -4.21
CA PHE A 134 17.50 11.49 -5.05
C PHE A 134 17.61 12.72 -4.15
N SER A 135 18.80 13.31 -4.09
CA SER A 135 18.90 14.65 -3.52
C SER A 135 18.03 15.57 -4.37
N VAL A 136 17.04 16.19 -3.74
CA VAL A 136 16.18 17.21 -4.36
C VAL A 136 17.03 18.31 -5.02
N SER A 137 18.29 18.51 -4.58
CA SER A 137 19.25 19.42 -5.20
C SER A 137 19.69 19.00 -6.60
N ASP A 138 19.87 17.71 -6.87
CA ASP A 138 20.41 17.22 -8.15
C ASP A 138 19.34 17.16 -9.22
N LEU A 139 18.12 16.74 -8.83
CA LEU A 139 16.93 16.86 -9.68
C LEU A 139 16.62 18.34 -9.96
N LYS A 140 16.69 19.21 -8.94
CA LYS A 140 16.52 20.66 -9.11
C LYS A 140 17.59 21.24 -10.03
N LYS A 141 18.86 20.89 -9.89
CA LYS A 141 19.95 21.41 -10.75
C LYS A 141 19.79 20.99 -12.21
N ARG A 142 19.43 19.74 -12.48
CA ARG A 142 19.26 19.23 -13.86
C ARG A 142 17.96 19.70 -14.52
N VAL A 143 16.86 19.79 -13.78
CA VAL A 143 15.59 20.38 -14.29
C VAL A 143 15.78 21.87 -14.59
N MET A 144 16.52 22.61 -13.75
CA MET A 144 16.80 24.03 -14.00
C MET A 144 17.76 24.24 -15.18
N ALA A 145 18.69 23.31 -15.45
CA ALA A 145 19.58 23.39 -16.61
C ALA A 145 18.85 23.26 -17.96
N GLY A 146 17.73 22.53 -18.01
CA GLY A 146 16.87 22.43 -19.20
C GLY A 146 15.91 23.61 -19.40
N LEU A 147 15.67 24.42 -18.35
CA LEU A 147 14.68 25.50 -18.36
C LEU A 147 15.26 26.89 -18.73
N CYS A 148 16.58 27.02 -18.84
CA CYS A 148 17.23 28.31 -19.13
C CYS A 148 17.28 28.68 -20.62
N LYS A 149 16.51 28.01 -21.50
CA LYS A 149 16.56 28.26 -22.96
C LYS A 149 15.24 28.63 -23.66
N SER A 150 14.13 28.87 -22.95
CA SER A 150 12.91 29.41 -23.62
C SER A 150 12.15 30.37 -22.70
N SER A 151 12.47 31.65 -22.82
CA SER A 151 11.63 32.74 -22.35
C SER A 151 10.49 32.96 -23.34
N ASP A 152 9.45 32.13 -23.27
CA ASP A 152 8.14 32.45 -23.85
C ASP A 152 7.04 32.06 -22.86
N ASN A 153 6.08 32.97 -22.67
CA ASN A 153 5.06 32.98 -21.62
C ASN A 153 3.99 31.85 -21.75
N GLU A 154 4.19 30.84 -22.58
CA GLU A 154 3.12 29.95 -23.07
C GLU A 154 3.06 28.58 -22.37
N GLY A 155 4.04 28.22 -21.53
CA GLY A 155 4.20 26.86 -21.01
C GLY A 155 3.67 26.56 -19.59
N TYR A 156 3.35 27.57 -18.77
CA TYR A 156 3.16 27.35 -17.32
C TYR A 156 1.91 26.52 -16.97
N TRP A 157 0.85 26.65 -17.75
CA TRP A 157 -0.40 25.92 -17.56
C TRP A 157 -0.19 24.41 -17.72
N ARG A 158 0.74 24.00 -18.61
CA ARG A 158 1.08 22.59 -18.84
C ARG A 158 1.55 21.92 -17.57
N TYR A 159 2.45 22.58 -16.81
CA TYR A 159 2.94 22.08 -15.54
C TYR A 159 1.85 22.00 -14.46
N LEU A 160 0.96 23.00 -14.39
CA LEU A 160 -0.12 23.00 -13.40
C LEU A 160 -1.17 21.93 -13.70
N ILE A 161 -1.62 21.83 -14.94
CA ILE A 161 -2.62 20.84 -15.37
C ILE A 161 -2.06 19.43 -15.27
N LEU A 162 -0.86 19.20 -15.81
CA LEU A 162 -0.18 17.91 -15.70
C LEU A 162 0.11 17.56 -14.24
N GLY A 163 0.55 18.51 -13.42
CA GLY A 163 0.78 18.29 -11.99
C GLY A 163 -0.48 17.86 -11.24
N LYS A 164 -1.64 18.45 -11.55
CA LYS A 164 -2.94 18.02 -11.02
C LYS A 164 -3.29 16.60 -11.50
N ALA A 165 -3.15 16.32 -12.79
CA ALA A 165 -3.42 14.98 -13.34
C ALA A 165 -2.50 13.90 -12.74
N CYS A 166 -1.20 14.16 -12.67
CA CYS A 166 -0.21 13.27 -12.03
C CYS A 166 -0.56 13.00 -10.56
N CYS A 167 -1.07 13.99 -9.83
CA CYS A 167 -1.52 13.79 -8.46
C CYS A 167 -2.63 12.74 -8.44
N HIS A 168 -3.71 12.91 -9.20
CA HIS A 168 -4.82 11.96 -9.24
C HIS A 168 -4.45 10.57 -9.80
N LEU A 169 -3.41 10.48 -10.61
CA LEU A 169 -2.85 9.19 -11.06
C LEU A 169 -2.00 8.49 -9.99
N GLY A 170 -1.65 9.17 -8.89
CA GLY A 170 -0.82 8.65 -7.82
C GLY A 170 0.68 8.90 -7.98
N LEU A 171 1.10 9.64 -9.01
CA LEU A 171 2.49 10.05 -9.26
C LEU A 171 2.85 11.26 -8.39
N MET A 172 2.88 11.06 -7.07
CA MET A 172 2.98 12.14 -6.09
C MET A 172 4.27 12.95 -6.21
N GLU A 173 5.39 12.31 -6.51
CA GLU A 173 6.69 12.97 -6.67
C GLU A 173 6.70 13.87 -7.91
N ASP A 174 6.26 13.34 -9.05
CA ASP A 174 6.19 14.09 -10.30
C ASP A 174 5.19 15.24 -10.17
N ALA A 175 4.02 14.98 -9.58
CA ALA A 175 3.02 15.99 -9.27
C ALA A 175 3.59 17.13 -8.42
N LEU A 176 4.37 16.81 -7.38
CA LEU A 176 4.99 17.82 -6.52
C LEU A 176 5.94 18.73 -7.30
N VAL A 177 6.79 18.14 -8.15
CA VAL A 177 7.76 18.88 -8.97
C VAL A 177 7.02 19.78 -9.95
N LEU A 178 6.06 19.24 -10.69
CA LEU A 178 5.26 19.94 -11.70
C LEU A 178 4.44 21.09 -11.11
N LEU A 179 3.76 20.88 -9.98
CA LEU A 179 2.98 21.94 -9.34
C LEU A 179 3.89 23.06 -8.80
N GLN A 180 5.07 22.72 -8.28
CA GLN A 180 6.03 23.72 -7.81
C GLN A 180 6.69 24.49 -8.96
N THR A 181 6.94 23.87 -10.11
CA THR A 181 7.45 24.56 -11.30
C THR A 181 6.37 25.46 -11.87
N GLY A 182 5.15 24.94 -12.08
CA GLY A 182 4.01 25.71 -12.54
C GLY A 182 3.73 26.94 -11.67
N LYS A 183 3.69 26.79 -10.34
CA LYS A 183 3.52 27.92 -9.41
C LYS A 183 4.61 28.98 -9.52
N ARG A 184 5.87 28.56 -9.70
CA ARG A 184 7.00 29.50 -9.85
C ARG A 184 6.90 30.28 -11.16
N LEU A 185 6.52 29.61 -12.24
CA LEU A 185 6.36 30.21 -13.56
C LEU A 185 5.17 31.18 -13.60
N THR A 186 4.01 30.82 -13.02
CA THR A 186 2.87 31.74 -12.93
C THR A 186 3.20 32.97 -12.10
N SER A 187 3.87 32.80 -10.96
CA SER A 187 4.30 33.93 -10.13
C SER A 187 5.29 34.85 -10.85
N ALA A 188 6.16 34.28 -11.70
CA ALA A 188 7.09 35.06 -12.51
C ALA A 188 6.38 35.80 -13.65
N ALA A 189 5.42 35.16 -14.32
CA ALA A 189 4.59 35.77 -15.36
C ALA A 189 3.77 36.95 -14.78
N PHE A 190 3.09 36.74 -13.65
CA PHE A 190 2.32 37.79 -12.98
C PHE A 190 3.20 38.99 -12.58
N ARG A 191 4.44 38.76 -12.12
CA ARG A 191 5.38 39.86 -11.83
C ARG A 191 5.79 40.62 -13.09
N ARG A 192 6.02 39.93 -14.21
CA ARG A 192 6.35 40.60 -15.48
C ARG A 192 5.17 41.43 -15.96
N GLU A 193 3.96 40.86 -15.93
CA GLU A 193 2.74 41.58 -16.29
C GLU A 193 2.54 42.82 -15.40
N SER A 194 2.65 42.65 -14.07
CA SER A 194 2.54 43.76 -13.12
C SER A 194 3.61 44.83 -13.26
N VAL A 195 4.83 44.49 -13.69
CA VAL A 195 5.92 45.46 -13.93
C VAL A 195 5.77 46.17 -15.28
N CYS A 196 5.07 45.57 -16.23
CA CYS A 196 4.76 46.19 -17.53
C CYS A 196 3.55 47.13 -17.49
N TRP A 197 2.90 47.30 -16.32
CA TRP A 197 1.81 48.25 -16.16
C TRP A 197 2.40 49.59 -15.74
N SER A 198 2.12 50.65 -16.52
CA SER A 198 2.31 52.03 -16.08
C SER A 198 1.41 52.32 -14.88
N ASP A 199 1.86 53.16 -13.94
CA ASP A 199 1.09 53.54 -12.74
C ASP A 199 -0.30 54.15 -13.05
N ASP A 200 -0.55 54.56 -14.29
CA ASP A 200 -1.85 55.08 -14.76
C ASP A 200 -2.85 54.00 -15.21
N SER A 201 -2.48 52.70 -15.19
CA SER A 201 -3.34 51.59 -15.61
C SER A 201 -4.17 50.96 -14.48
N PHE A 202 -4.40 51.68 -13.38
CA PHE A 202 -5.40 51.31 -12.35
C PHE A 202 -6.83 51.65 -12.80
N SER A 203 -7.24 51.17 -13.97
CA SER A 203 -8.65 51.15 -14.36
C SER A 203 -9.27 49.84 -13.87
N LEU A 204 -9.71 49.88 -12.60
CA LEU A 204 -10.83 49.13 -12.02
C LEU A 204 -11.16 47.77 -12.68
N TRP A 205 -10.50 46.71 -12.24
CA TRP A 205 -11.17 45.40 -12.25
C TRP A 205 -12.04 45.30 -10.98
N ASN A 206 -13.35 45.30 -11.20
CA ASN A 206 -14.46 45.10 -10.25
C ASN A 206 -14.82 46.26 -9.31
N THR A 207 -15.62 47.20 -9.79
CA THR A 207 -16.74 47.74 -9.00
C THR A 207 -18.03 47.02 -9.40
N PRO A 208 -18.69 46.26 -8.51
CA PRO A 208 -20.11 45.99 -8.68
C PRO A 208 -20.84 47.34 -8.58
N PHE A 209 -21.76 47.58 -9.50
CA PHE A 209 -22.62 48.76 -9.53
C PHE A 209 -23.19 49.10 -8.13
N PRO A 210 -23.15 50.37 -7.67
CA PRO A 210 -23.84 50.77 -6.45
C PRO A 210 -25.32 51.00 -6.76
N GLY A 211 -26.18 50.12 -6.26
CA GLY A 211 -27.63 50.23 -6.39
C GLY A 211 -28.35 49.13 -5.61
N ASP A 212 -28.67 49.46 -4.36
CA ASP A 212 -29.67 48.87 -3.46
C ASP A 212 -29.38 47.58 -2.66
N ALA A 213 -29.66 47.75 -1.36
CA ALA A 213 -30.00 46.81 -0.30
C ALA A 213 -28.88 45.98 0.36
N ILE A 214 -28.59 46.40 1.59
CA ILE A 214 -27.87 45.72 2.66
C ILE A 214 -28.40 44.29 2.84
N SER A 215 -27.54 43.29 2.60
CA SER A 215 -27.72 41.92 3.10
C SER A 215 -26.41 41.45 3.73
N THR A 216 -26.42 41.34 5.05
CA THR A 216 -25.33 40.87 5.90
C THR A 216 -25.17 39.36 5.79
N THR A 217 -24.48 38.86 4.76
CA THR A 217 -23.68 37.62 4.82
C THR A 217 -22.67 37.63 3.65
N PRO A 218 -21.37 37.35 3.85
CA PRO A 218 -20.47 37.26 2.72
C PRO A 218 -20.73 35.95 1.96
N PRO A 219 -20.97 35.97 0.64
CA PRO A 219 -21.02 34.76 -0.16
C PRO A 219 -19.62 34.13 -0.20
N ARG A 220 -19.53 32.81 0.00
CA ARG A 220 -18.28 32.04 -0.19
C ARG A 220 -17.79 32.24 -1.62
N SER A 221 -16.77 33.07 -1.80
CA SER A 221 -16.04 33.18 -3.07
C SER A 221 -15.36 31.85 -3.43
N PRO A 222 -15.37 31.40 -4.69
CA PRO A 222 -14.57 30.25 -5.10
C PRO A 222 -13.10 30.53 -4.80
N LEU A 223 -12.43 29.58 -4.12
CA LEU A 223 -11.00 29.67 -3.80
C LEU A 223 -10.21 29.98 -5.08
N SER A 224 -9.29 30.95 -5.02
CA SER A 224 -8.43 31.27 -6.16
C SER A 224 -7.65 30.03 -6.60
N GLU A 225 -7.47 29.82 -7.91
CA GLU A 225 -6.72 28.65 -8.43
C GLU A 225 -5.36 28.48 -7.73
N SER A 226 -4.72 29.59 -7.33
CA SER A 226 -3.48 29.62 -6.55
C SER A 226 -3.61 28.95 -5.17
N GLU A 227 -4.70 29.20 -4.46
CA GLU A 227 -4.97 28.63 -3.13
C GLU A 227 -5.21 27.12 -3.22
N THR A 228 -5.95 26.67 -4.25
CA THR A 228 -6.19 25.24 -4.50
C THR A 228 -4.88 24.49 -4.77
N VAL A 229 -3.99 25.07 -5.59
CA VAL A 229 -2.66 24.52 -5.88
C VAL A 229 -1.79 24.48 -4.63
N ASN A 230 -1.85 25.50 -3.77
CA ASN A 230 -1.09 25.52 -2.51
C ASN A 230 -1.55 24.43 -1.53
N GLN A 231 -2.88 24.26 -1.39
CA GLN A 231 -3.46 23.20 -0.56
C GLN A 231 -3.07 21.82 -1.09
N LEU A 232 -3.10 21.62 -2.41
CA LEU A 232 -2.68 20.38 -3.06
C LEU A 232 -1.20 20.08 -2.82
N ILE A 233 -0.31 21.06 -3.01
CA ILE A 233 1.13 20.91 -2.73
C ILE A 233 1.38 20.55 -1.27
N ALA A 234 0.68 21.19 -0.33
CA ALA A 234 0.81 20.88 1.09
C ALA A 234 0.37 19.45 1.41
N HIS A 235 -0.73 19.00 0.80
CA HIS A 235 -1.23 17.63 0.94
C HIS A 235 -0.23 16.60 0.39
N ILE A 236 0.27 16.80 -0.83
CA ILE A 236 1.27 15.91 -1.45
C ILE A 236 2.54 15.83 -0.59
N LYS A 237 3.04 16.97 -0.09
CA LYS A 237 4.20 17.00 0.81
C LYS A 237 3.96 16.19 2.08
N PHE A 238 2.76 16.27 2.67
CA PHE A 238 2.41 15.50 3.87
C PHE A 238 2.44 13.99 3.59
N LEU A 239 1.82 13.55 2.50
CA LEU A 239 1.79 12.14 2.11
C LEU A 239 3.20 11.61 1.83
N LEU A 240 3.99 12.33 1.04
CA LEU A 240 5.36 11.93 0.70
C LEU A 240 6.28 11.85 1.92
N ARG A 241 6.23 12.83 2.83
CA ARG A 241 7.02 12.80 4.07
C ARG A 241 6.66 11.59 4.94
N ARG A 242 5.36 11.28 5.05
CA ARG A 242 4.90 10.16 5.86
C ARG A 242 5.29 8.82 5.23
N ARG A 243 5.19 8.68 3.90
CA ARG A 243 5.64 7.50 3.16
C ARG A 243 7.16 7.32 3.32
N ALA A 244 7.94 8.40 3.18
CA ALA A 244 9.40 8.34 3.37
C ALA A 244 9.77 7.89 4.79
N ALA A 245 9.09 8.39 5.83
CA ALA A 245 9.29 7.91 7.20
C ALA A 245 8.90 6.43 7.38
N ALA A 246 7.86 5.97 6.70
CA ALA A 246 7.43 4.58 6.74
C ALA A 246 8.46 3.63 6.10
N ILE A 247 9.01 4.03 4.94
CA ILE A 247 10.05 3.28 4.23
C ILE A 247 11.34 3.26 5.06
N ALA A 248 11.77 4.41 5.60
CA ALA A 248 12.95 4.47 6.46
C ALA A 248 12.82 3.56 7.70
N ALA A 249 11.62 3.48 8.30
CA ALA A 249 11.36 2.55 9.40
C ALA A 249 11.40 1.08 8.96
N MET A 250 10.98 0.77 7.73
CA MET A 250 11.08 -0.57 7.16
C MET A 250 12.54 -0.97 6.92
N ASP A 251 13.33 -0.07 6.34
CA ASP A 251 14.76 -0.28 6.09
C ASP A 251 15.55 -0.45 7.40
N ALA A 252 15.10 0.21 8.48
CA ALA A 252 15.66 0.06 9.82
C ALA A 252 15.17 -1.21 10.57
N GLY A 253 14.33 -2.05 9.96
CA GLY A 253 13.75 -3.24 10.60
C GLY A 253 12.65 -2.95 11.64
N LEU A 254 12.23 -1.69 11.80
CA LEU A 254 11.18 -1.27 12.73
C LEU A 254 9.79 -1.45 12.11
N HIS A 255 9.41 -2.70 11.87
CA HIS A 255 8.19 -3.06 11.12
C HIS A 255 6.90 -2.50 11.74
N MET A 256 6.80 -2.46 13.07
CA MET A 256 5.63 -1.91 13.77
C MET A 256 5.48 -0.39 13.57
N GLU A 257 6.59 0.34 13.51
CA GLU A 257 6.55 1.77 13.22
C GLU A 257 6.17 2.02 11.76
N ALA A 258 6.73 1.25 10.82
CA ALA A 258 6.36 1.30 9.41
C ALA A 258 4.84 1.08 9.23
N ILE A 259 4.27 0.03 9.86
CA ILE A 259 2.83 -0.24 9.87
C ILE A 259 2.04 0.98 10.37
N ARG A 260 2.50 1.62 11.44
CA ARG A 260 1.84 2.80 12.01
C ARG A 260 1.86 3.99 11.05
N HIS A 261 2.99 4.24 10.39
CA HIS A 261 3.12 5.32 9.42
C HIS A 261 2.23 5.10 8.19
N PHE A 262 2.21 3.88 7.63
CA PHE A 262 1.31 3.54 6.53
C PHE A 262 -0.17 3.57 6.93
N SER A 263 -0.51 3.08 8.13
CA SER A 263 -1.90 3.14 8.62
C SER A 263 -2.39 4.58 8.72
N LYS A 264 -1.55 5.53 9.14
CA LYS A 264 -1.91 6.95 9.14
C LYS A 264 -2.08 7.56 7.74
N ILE A 265 -1.56 6.93 6.68
CA ILE A 265 -1.81 7.34 5.29
C ILE A 265 -3.18 6.82 4.87
N VAL A 266 -3.37 5.51 4.95
CA VAL A 266 -4.57 4.84 4.40
C VAL A 266 -5.82 5.06 5.26
N ASP A 267 -5.65 5.28 6.57
CA ASP A 267 -6.72 5.63 7.51
C ASP A 267 -6.82 7.15 7.76
N GLY A 268 -6.19 7.96 6.91
CA GLY A 268 -6.30 9.41 6.93
C GLY A 268 -7.71 9.91 6.58
N ARG A 269 -8.09 11.07 7.13
CA ARG A 269 -9.38 11.73 6.79
C ARG A 269 -9.40 12.30 5.37
N ARG A 270 -8.23 12.68 4.84
CA ARG A 270 -8.10 13.14 3.45
C ARG A 270 -7.85 11.92 2.58
N GLY A 271 -8.64 11.79 1.53
CA GLY A 271 -8.48 10.72 0.56
C GLY A 271 -7.12 10.79 -0.13
N ALA A 272 -6.72 9.67 -0.73
CA ALA A 272 -5.54 9.63 -1.56
C ALA A 272 -5.83 8.90 -2.88
N PRO A 273 -5.15 9.30 -3.97
CA PRO A 273 -5.16 8.65 -5.27
C PRO A 273 -4.94 7.13 -5.20
N GLN A 274 -5.72 6.42 -6.01
CA GLN A 274 -5.69 4.96 -6.14
C GLN A 274 -4.28 4.38 -6.30
N GLY A 275 -3.49 4.91 -7.24
CA GLY A 275 -2.14 4.39 -7.51
C GLY A 275 -1.21 4.52 -6.30
N PHE A 276 -1.29 5.64 -5.58
CA PHE A 276 -0.50 5.88 -4.38
C PHE A 276 -0.94 5.01 -3.20
N LEU A 277 -2.25 4.80 -3.04
CA LEU A 277 -2.77 3.91 -1.99
C LEU A 277 -2.40 2.45 -2.24
N ALA A 278 -2.44 1.98 -3.49
CA ALA A 278 -2.02 0.62 -3.84
C ALA A 278 -0.56 0.35 -3.43
N GLU A 279 0.34 1.30 -3.70
CA GLU A 279 1.74 1.22 -3.26
C GLU A 279 1.86 1.22 -1.72
N CYS A 280 1.11 2.08 -1.03
CA CYS A 280 1.11 2.13 0.44
C CYS A 280 0.58 0.84 1.08
N TYR A 281 -0.48 0.24 0.53
CA TYR A 281 -0.97 -1.06 0.99
C TYR A 281 0.06 -2.17 0.73
N MET A 282 0.73 -2.15 -0.42
CA MET A 282 1.78 -3.11 -0.74
C MET A 282 2.92 -3.06 0.29
N HIS A 283 3.47 -1.87 0.57
CA HIS A 283 4.50 -1.72 1.58
C HIS A 283 4.01 -2.02 3.01
N ARG A 284 2.75 -1.73 3.32
CA ARG A 284 2.20 -2.13 4.62
C ARG A 284 2.04 -3.65 4.74
N ALA A 285 1.72 -4.34 3.64
CA ALA A 285 1.69 -5.80 3.59
C ALA A 285 3.07 -6.38 3.88
N THR A 286 4.13 -5.90 3.21
CA THR A 286 5.49 -6.37 3.50
C THR A 286 5.87 -6.16 4.97
N ALA A 287 5.56 -4.99 5.55
CA ALA A 287 5.77 -4.74 6.97
C ALA A 287 4.96 -5.68 7.89
N PHE A 288 3.72 -6.00 7.54
CA PHE A 288 2.91 -6.98 8.28
C PHE A 288 3.51 -8.39 8.19
N CYS A 289 3.98 -8.79 7.02
CA CYS A 289 4.64 -10.09 6.82
C CYS A 289 5.89 -10.19 7.71
N SER A 290 6.77 -9.19 7.67
CA SER A 290 7.98 -9.15 8.50
C SER A 290 7.68 -9.09 10.00
N ALA A 291 6.53 -8.54 10.39
CA ALA A 291 6.04 -8.56 11.78
C ALA A 291 5.33 -9.87 12.17
N GLY A 292 5.28 -10.88 11.30
CA GLY A 292 4.61 -12.17 11.55
C GLY A 292 3.08 -12.11 11.50
N ARG A 293 2.49 -10.99 11.05
CA ARG A 293 1.04 -10.79 10.96
C ARG A 293 0.52 -11.20 9.58
N ILE A 294 0.53 -12.50 9.32
CA ILE A 294 0.27 -13.08 7.99
C ILE A 294 -1.12 -12.73 7.44
N ALA A 295 -2.19 -12.90 8.22
CA ALA A 295 -3.55 -12.59 7.77
C ALA A 295 -3.73 -11.11 7.37
N ASP A 296 -3.07 -10.21 8.09
CA ASP A 296 -3.11 -8.77 7.77
C ASP A 296 -2.32 -8.44 6.51
N SER A 297 -1.20 -9.11 6.30
CA SER A 297 -0.42 -9.02 5.07
C SER A 297 -1.23 -9.47 3.85
N ILE A 298 -1.92 -10.61 3.94
CA ILE A 298 -2.79 -11.10 2.86
C ILE A 298 -3.92 -10.10 2.58
N ALA A 299 -4.52 -9.53 3.62
CA ALA A 299 -5.59 -8.54 3.47
C ALA A 299 -5.12 -7.28 2.71
N ASP A 300 -3.92 -6.78 3.00
CA ASP A 300 -3.38 -5.63 2.29
C ASP A 300 -2.94 -5.98 0.86
N CYS A 301 -2.37 -7.16 0.60
CA CYS A 301 -2.16 -7.64 -0.77
C CYS A 301 -3.48 -7.72 -1.56
N ASN A 302 -4.56 -8.19 -0.94
CA ASN A 302 -5.90 -8.25 -1.54
C ASN A 302 -6.41 -6.84 -1.89
N ARG A 303 -6.19 -5.85 -1.03
CA ARG A 303 -6.54 -4.44 -1.31
C ARG A 303 -5.74 -3.89 -2.48
N THR A 304 -4.42 -4.13 -2.49
CA THR A 304 -3.56 -3.72 -3.60
C THR A 304 -4.03 -4.31 -4.93
N LEU A 305 -4.34 -5.61 -4.98
CA LEU A 305 -4.82 -6.28 -6.20
C LEU A 305 -6.24 -5.89 -6.61
N SER A 306 -7.07 -5.46 -5.65
CA SER A 306 -8.40 -4.90 -5.96
C SER A 306 -8.28 -3.55 -6.64
N LEU A 307 -7.33 -2.72 -6.20
CA LEU A 307 -7.02 -1.41 -6.79
C LEU A 307 -6.22 -1.55 -8.10
N ASP A 308 -5.29 -2.50 -8.17
CA ASP A 308 -4.41 -2.74 -9.31
C ASP A 308 -4.20 -4.25 -9.53
N PRO A 309 -5.04 -4.88 -10.36
CA PRO A 309 -4.93 -6.31 -10.66
C PRO A 309 -3.61 -6.68 -11.35
N THR A 310 -2.94 -5.72 -11.98
CA THR A 310 -1.69 -5.94 -12.72
C THR A 310 -0.44 -5.73 -11.85
N CYS A 311 -0.61 -5.57 -10.53
CA CYS A 311 0.50 -5.38 -9.62
C CYS A 311 1.30 -6.67 -9.43
N ILE A 312 2.37 -6.81 -10.21
CA ILE A 312 3.34 -7.91 -10.17
C ILE A 312 3.82 -8.15 -8.72
N GLN A 313 4.22 -7.09 -8.02
CA GLN A 313 4.75 -7.20 -6.66
C GLN A 313 3.74 -7.72 -5.64
N ALA A 314 2.46 -7.36 -5.79
CA ALA A 314 1.42 -7.85 -4.89
C ALA A 314 1.13 -9.33 -5.10
N LEU A 315 1.19 -9.81 -6.36
CA LEU A 315 1.08 -11.24 -6.66
C LEU A 315 2.29 -12.00 -6.12
N GLU A 316 3.51 -11.50 -6.35
CA GLU A 316 4.74 -12.13 -5.85
C GLU A 316 4.75 -12.20 -4.32
N ALA A 317 4.42 -11.10 -3.64
CA ALA A 317 4.35 -11.06 -2.19
C ALA A 317 3.24 -11.97 -1.65
N ARG A 318 2.03 -11.94 -2.22
CA ARG A 318 0.93 -12.81 -1.77
C ARG A 318 1.27 -14.29 -2.00
N ALA A 319 1.85 -14.64 -3.15
CA ALA A 319 2.30 -15.99 -3.43
C ALA A 319 3.37 -16.46 -2.42
N SER A 320 4.35 -15.60 -2.12
CA SER A 320 5.37 -15.88 -1.11
C SER A 320 4.75 -16.11 0.28
N ILE A 321 3.85 -15.24 0.71
CA ILE A 321 3.14 -15.39 1.99
C ILE A 321 2.33 -16.69 2.03
N LEU A 322 1.59 -17.01 0.97
CA LEU A 322 0.81 -18.25 0.87
C LEU A 322 1.69 -19.50 0.88
N GLU A 323 2.88 -19.42 0.30
CA GLU A 323 3.89 -20.48 0.37
C GLU A 323 4.41 -20.66 1.81
N THR A 324 4.66 -19.59 2.57
CA THR A 324 5.10 -19.69 3.98
C THR A 324 4.08 -20.40 4.87
N ILE A 325 2.78 -20.19 4.63
CA ILE A 325 1.70 -20.91 5.34
C ILE A 325 1.35 -22.24 4.70
N ARG A 326 2.09 -22.68 3.67
CA ARG A 326 1.84 -23.94 2.94
C ARG A 326 0.46 -24.02 2.29
N SER A 327 -0.17 -22.89 1.97
CA SER A 327 -1.37 -22.83 1.12
C SER A 327 -0.98 -22.90 -0.36
N TYR A 328 -0.52 -24.07 -0.80
CA TYR A 328 0.04 -24.25 -2.14
C TYR A 328 -0.97 -24.05 -3.27
N GLN A 329 -2.25 -24.34 -3.03
CA GLN A 329 -3.32 -24.13 -4.02
C GLN A 329 -3.48 -22.65 -4.37
N ASP A 330 -3.65 -21.80 -3.34
CA ASP A 330 -3.80 -20.35 -3.52
C ASP A 330 -2.51 -19.73 -4.08
N CYS A 331 -1.34 -20.21 -3.62
CA CYS A 331 -0.04 -19.79 -4.14
C CYS A 331 0.08 -20.08 -5.64
N LEU A 332 -0.31 -21.27 -6.10
CA LEU A 332 -0.27 -21.62 -7.51
C LEU A 332 -1.17 -20.71 -8.36
N HIS A 333 -2.35 -20.36 -7.87
CA HIS A 333 -3.23 -19.43 -8.59
C HIS A 333 -2.56 -18.06 -8.83
N ASP A 334 -1.87 -17.53 -7.82
CA ASP A 334 -1.13 -16.27 -7.95
C ASP A 334 0.06 -16.37 -8.91
N LEU A 335 0.82 -17.47 -8.85
CA LEU A 335 1.94 -17.71 -9.75
C LEU A 335 1.49 -17.93 -11.20
N GLU A 336 0.35 -18.60 -11.42
CA GLU A 336 -0.24 -18.77 -12.75
C GLU A 336 -0.73 -17.43 -13.31
N HIS A 337 -1.34 -16.58 -12.48
CA HIS A 337 -1.71 -15.23 -12.87
C HIS A 337 -0.49 -14.35 -13.21
N LEU A 338 0.57 -14.44 -12.41
CA LEU A 338 1.84 -13.77 -12.68
C LEU A 338 2.46 -14.23 -14.01
N LYS A 339 2.40 -15.55 -14.30
CA LYS A 339 2.85 -16.13 -15.56
C LYS A 339 2.06 -15.57 -16.75
N LEU A 340 0.74 -15.43 -16.61
CA LEU A 340 -0.10 -14.82 -17.63
C LEU A 340 0.32 -13.37 -17.87
N LEU A 341 0.54 -12.57 -16.82
CA LEU A 341 0.99 -11.19 -16.94
C LEU A 341 2.34 -11.09 -17.68
N TYR A 342 3.33 -11.90 -17.31
CA TYR A 342 4.62 -11.90 -18.03
C TYR A 342 4.46 -12.28 -19.50
N ASN A 343 3.62 -13.27 -19.81
CA ASN A 343 3.32 -13.62 -21.20
C ASN A 343 2.63 -12.49 -21.97
N THR A 344 1.70 -11.76 -21.35
CA THR A 344 1.06 -10.59 -21.98
C THR A 344 2.07 -9.48 -22.26
N ILE A 345 2.97 -9.20 -21.32
CA ILE A 345 4.02 -8.18 -21.50
C ILE A 345 4.96 -8.54 -22.66
N LEU A 346 5.35 -9.81 -22.78
CA LEU A 346 6.22 -10.27 -23.87
C LEU A 346 5.52 -10.21 -25.24
N ARG A 347 4.21 -10.49 -25.28
CA ARG A 347 3.40 -10.38 -26.51
C ARG A 347 3.25 -8.92 -26.95
N ASP A 348 2.89 -8.05 -26.03
CA ASP A 348 2.57 -6.65 -26.34
C ASP A 348 3.82 -5.76 -26.43
N ARG A 349 4.98 -6.28 -26.00
CA ARG A 349 6.26 -5.54 -25.87
C ARG A 349 6.12 -4.27 -25.02
N LYS A 350 5.15 -4.25 -24.10
CA LYS A 350 4.81 -3.13 -23.24
C LYS A 350 4.56 -3.65 -21.83
N LEU A 351 5.08 -2.93 -20.84
CA LEU A 351 4.86 -3.24 -19.44
C LEU A 351 3.38 -3.01 -19.08
N ALA A 352 2.84 -3.84 -18.18
CA ALA A 352 1.42 -3.81 -17.84
C ALA A 352 1.04 -2.52 -17.07
N GLY A 353 0.04 -1.80 -17.58
CA GLY A 353 -0.43 -0.53 -17.00
C GLY A 353 0.05 0.70 -17.78
N PRO A 354 -0.25 1.91 -17.28
CA PRO A 354 0.12 3.15 -17.97
C PRO A 354 1.64 3.33 -18.09
N LEU A 355 2.11 4.02 -19.14
CA LEU A 355 3.54 4.23 -19.44
C LEU A 355 4.33 4.89 -18.30
N TRP A 356 3.68 5.74 -17.52
CA TRP A 356 4.28 6.45 -16.37
C TRP A 356 4.25 5.64 -15.06
N LYS A 357 3.66 4.46 -15.05
CA LYS A 357 3.68 3.59 -13.87
C LYS A 357 5.12 3.10 -13.68
N ARG A 358 5.66 3.24 -12.47
CA ARG A 358 6.99 2.70 -12.15
C ARG A 358 6.87 1.19 -12.00
N HIS A 359 7.48 0.45 -12.93
CA HIS A 359 7.61 -1.00 -12.80
C HIS A 359 8.92 -1.33 -12.10
N ASN A 360 8.83 -2.17 -11.08
CA ASN A 360 10.01 -2.68 -10.38
C ASN A 360 10.70 -3.84 -11.12
N VAL A 361 10.18 -4.22 -12.30
CA VAL A 361 10.75 -5.25 -13.18
C VAL A 361 11.13 -4.61 -14.51
N ARG A 362 12.39 -4.78 -14.91
CA ARG A 362 12.86 -4.35 -16.24
C ARG A 362 12.43 -5.37 -17.29
N TYR A 363 12.09 -4.91 -18.50
CA TYR A 363 11.64 -5.78 -19.59
C TYR A 363 12.62 -6.94 -19.87
N ASN A 364 13.92 -6.65 -19.86
CA ASN A 364 14.97 -7.64 -20.13
C ASN A 364 15.05 -8.77 -19.10
N GLU A 365 14.55 -8.55 -17.87
CA GLU A 365 14.54 -9.56 -16.81
C GLU A 365 13.35 -10.53 -16.94
N ILE A 366 12.31 -10.15 -17.71
CA ILE A 366 11.05 -10.88 -17.77
C ILE A 366 11.23 -12.32 -18.28
N PRO A 367 12.00 -12.60 -19.36
CA PRO A 367 12.22 -13.98 -19.79
C PRO A 367 12.87 -14.85 -18.71
N GLY A 368 13.86 -14.32 -17.98
CA GLY A 368 14.50 -15.03 -16.87
C GLY A 368 13.55 -15.30 -15.70
N LYS A 369 12.77 -14.28 -15.31
CA LYS A 369 11.72 -14.40 -14.28
C LYS A 369 10.63 -15.40 -14.69
N LEU A 370 10.26 -15.46 -15.98
CA LEU A 370 9.29 -16.42 -16.50
C LEU A 370 9.80 -17.87 -16.44
N CYS A 371 11.09 -18.09 -16.72
CA CYS A 371 11.72 -19.41 -16.58
C CYS A 371 11.71 -19.89 -15.13
N THR A 372 12.21 -19.05 -14.20
CA THR A 372 12.22 -19.37 -12.76
C THR A 372 10.81 -19.61 -12.22
N LEU A 373 9.85 -18.77 -12.63
CA LEU A 373 8.44 -18.93 -12.29
C LEU A 373 7.86 -20.25 -12.80
N THR A 374 8.15 -20.63 -14.04
CA THR A 374 7.65 -21.89 -14.62
C THR A 374 8.21 -23.10 -13.90
N ALA A 375 9.50 -23.08 -13.55
CA ALA A 375 10.12 -24.13 -12.73
C ALA A 375 9.46 -24.20 -11.34
N LYS A 376 9.23 -23.06 -10.69
CA LYS A 376 8.57 -23.00 -9.38
C LYS A 376 7.14 -23.55 -9.42
N ILE A 377 6.36 -23.21 -10.45
CA ILE A 377 5.01 -23.76 -10.66
C ILE A 377 5.06 -25.29 -10.80
N GLN A 378 6.01 -25.83 -11.56
CA GLN A 378 6.17 -27.28 -11.71
C GLN A 378 6.55 -27.95 -10.40
N GLN A 379 7.50 -27.39 -9.65
CA GLN A 379 7.89 -27.89 -8.34
C GLN A 379 6.72 -27.92 -7.36
N LEU A 380 5.92 -26.85 -7.29
CA LEU A 380 4.72 -26.80 -6.46
C LEU A 380 3.67 -27.83 -6.90
N LYS A 381 3.46 -28.03 -8.21
CA LYS A 381 2.55 -29.07 -8.72
C LYS A 381 3.00 -30.48 -8.33
N ILE A 382 4.29 -30.77 -8.37
CA ILE A 382 4.87 -32.05 -7.93
C ILE A 382 4.69 -32.23 -6.42
N LYS A 383 5.02 -31.21 -5.60
CA LYS A 383 4.77 -31.24 -4.15
C LYS A 383 3.30 -31.49 -3.83
N MET A 384 2.40 -30.88 -4.59
CA MET A 384 0.97 -31.14 -4.42
C MET A 384 0.56 -32.57 -4.78
N ALA A 385 1.13 -33.13 -5.85
CA ALA A 385 0.90 -34.53 -6.23
C ALA A 385 1.44 -35.52 -5.18
N SER A 386 2.51 -35.16 -4.47
CA SER A 386 3.10 -35.99 -3.40
C SER A 386 2.28 -36.08 -2.11
N GLY A 387 1.16 -35.34 -2.00
CA GLY A 387 0.23 -35.42 -0.86
C GLY A 387 0.47 -34.38 0.23
N GLU A 388 1.46 -33.49 0.10
CA GLU A 388 1.72 -32.38 1.04
C GLU A 388 0.63 -31.29 1.06
N THR A 389 -0.44 -31.45 0.27
CA THR A 389 -1.53 -30.47 0.09
C THR A 389 -2.36 -30.17 1.32
N ARG A 390 -2.41 -31.08 2.30
CA ARG A 390 -3.36 -30.99 3.42
C ARG A 390 -2.86 -30.23 4.65
N ASN A 391 -1.59 -29.83 4.69
CA ASN A 391 -0.98 -29.30 5.90
C ASN A 391 -0.69 -27.79 5.81
N VAL A 392 -1.75 -26.99 5.69
CA VAL A 392 -1.68 -25.53 5.80
C VAL A 392 -1.32 -25.17 7.25
N ASP A 393 -0.35 -24.29 7.44
CA ASP A 393 0.06 -23.83 8.76
C ASP A 393 -0.90 -22.76 9.30
N TYR A 394 -2.03 -23.22 9.84
CA TYR A 394 -3.05 -22.34 10.41
C TYR A 394 -2.59 -21.62 11.68
N TYR A 395 -1.60 -22.15 12.40
CA TYR A 395 -0.99 -21.46 13.54
C TYR A 395 -0.27 -20.19 13.07
N ALA A 396 0.54 -20.28 12.02
CA ALA A 396 1.20 -19.13 11.41
C ALA A 396 0.20 -18.13 10.80
N LEU A 397 -0.86 -18.63 10.15
CA LEU A 397 -1.92 -17.77 9.58
C LEU A 397 -2.61 -16.91 10.66
N ILE A 398 -3.01 -17.52 11.77
CA ILE A 398 -3.72 -16.84 12.86
C ILE A 398 -2.73 -16.04 13.74
N GLY A 399 -1.45 -16.41 13.74
CA GLY A 399 -0.40 -15.76 14.51
C GLY A 399 -0.32 -16.25 15.95
N ILE A 400 -0.51 -17.56 16.18
CA ILE A 400 -0.47 -18.19 17.51
C ILE A 400 0.61 -19.27 17.53
N ARG A 401 1.19 -19.54 18.70
CA ARG A 401 2.14 -20.63 18.91
C ARG A 401 1.44 -22.00 18.91
N ARG A 402 2.17 -23.04 18.50
CA ARG A 402 1.71 -24.43 18.60
C ARG A 402 1.55 -24.83 20.08
N GLY A 403 0.50 -25.58 20.40
CA GLY A 403 0.14 -25.94 21.78
C GLY A 403 -0.58 -24.81 22.55
N CYS A 404 -1.16 -23.83 21.86
CA CYS A 404 -1.95 -22.79 22.49
C CYS A 404 -3.25 -23.33 23.12
N GLY A 405 -3.70 -22.71 24.20
CA GLY A 405 -4.98 -23.05 24.82
C GLY A 405 -6.18 -22.56 24.00
N ARG A 406 -7.33 -23.21 24.15
CA ARG A 406 -8.62 -22.75 23.58
C ARG A 406 -8.90 -21.25 23.76
N PRO A 407 -8.74 -20.63 24.95
CA PRO A 407 -9.07 -19.20 25.12
C PRO A 407 -8.14 -18.26 24.35
N GLU A 408 -6.90 -18.66 24.10
CA GLU A 408 -5.97 -17.89 23.27
C GLU A 408 -6.41 -17.91 21.81
N LEU A 409 -6.74 -19.10 21.29
CA LEU A 409 -7.26 -19.28 19.94
C LEU A 409 -8.56 -18.52 19.70
N HIS A 410 -9.53 -18.63 20.61
CA HIS A 410 -10.80 -17.91 20.51
C HIS A 410 -10.60 -16.39 20.44
N ARG A 411 -9.74 -15.82 21.29
CA ARG A 411 -9.47 -14.37 21.29
C ARG A 411 -8.82 -13.91 19.99
N ALA A 412 -7.79 -14.63 19.53
CA ALA A 412 -7.10 -14.28 18.28
C ALA A 412 -8.02 -14.40 17.06
N HIS A 413 -8.80 -15.48 16.96
CA HIS A 413 -9.75 -15.66 15.87
C HIS A 413 -10.84 -14.58 15.88
N LEU A 414 -11.40 -14.26 17.05
CA LEU A 414 -12.40 -13.20 17.18
C LEU A 414 -11.86 -11.85 16.69
N LEU A 415 -10.65 -11.47 17.09
CA LEU A 415 -10.01 -10.22 16.66
C LEU A 415 -9.82 -10.17 15.14
N LEU A 416 -9.37 -11.27 14.53
CA LEU A 416 -9.19 -11.35 13.08
C LEU A 416 -10.53 -11.30 12.33
N CYS A 417 -11.55 -12.00 12.80
CA CYS A 417 -12.88 -11.97 12.21
C CYS A 417 -13.52 -10.59 12.33
N LEU A 418 -13.36 -9.88 13.45
CA LEU A 418 -13.85 -8.51 13.61
C LEU A 418 -13.14 -7.53 12.67
N LYS A 419 -11.84 -7.72 12.45
CA LYS A 419 -11.02 -6.85 11.59
C LYS A 419 -11.28 -7.10 10.11
N HIS A 420 -11.37 -8.36 9.70
CA HIS A 420 -11.47 -8.78 8.30
C HIS A 420 -12.90 -9.20 7.90
N LYS A 421 -13.92 -8.58 8.50
CA LYS A 421 -15.32 -8.81 8.10
C LYS A 421 -15.51 -8.43 6.62
N PRO A 422 -16.13 -9.29 5.80
CA PRO A 422 -16.32 -9.02 4.37
C PRO A 422 -17.20 -7.78 4.13
N GLU A 423 -18.17 -7.53 5.01
CA GLU A 423 -19.04 -6.34 4.97
C GLU A 423 -18.26 -5.02 5.09
N LYS A 424 -17.17 -5.00 5.85
CA LYS A 424 -16.33 -3.81 6.08
C LYS A 424 -15.20 -3.68 5.06
N ALA A 425 -15.05 -4.65 4.17
CA ALA A 425 -13.92 -4.70 3.26
C ALA A 425 -13.92 -3.55 2.26
N THR A 426 -15.09 -3.03 1.89
CA THR A 426 -15.23 -1.92 0.92
C THR A 426 -15.06 -0.53 1.54
N CYS A 427 -15.01 -0.39 2.87
CA CYS A 427 -14.96 0.92 3.55
C CYS A 427 -13.69 1.75 3.26
N PHE A 428 -12.63 1.14 2.70
CA PHE A 428 -11.45 1.92 2.29
C PHE A 428 -11.66 2.60 0.93
N ILE A 429 -12.60 2.13 0.10
CA ILE A 429 -12.86 2.66 -1.24
C ILE A 429 -13.41 4.08 -1.15
N GLU A 430 -14.20 4.39 -0.10
CA GLU A 430 -14.69 5.76 0.19
C GLU A 430 -13.56 6.77 0.41
N ARG A 431 -12.37 6.31 0.81
CA ARG A 431 -11.16 7.12 1.03
C ARG A 431 -10.22 7.11 -0.17
N CYS A 432 -10.56 6.39 -1.22
CA CYS A 432 -9.76 6.24 -2.43
C CYS A 432 -10.25 7.21 -3.51
N GLU A 433 -9.37 8.08 -3.99
CA GLU A 433 -9.65 8.89 -5.17
C GLU A 433 -9.43 8.03 -6.42
N LEU A 434 -10.52 7.50 -6.98
CA LEU A 434 -10.50 6.75 -8.23
C LEU A 434 -10.44 7.71 -9.42
N ALA A 435 -9.64 7.35 -10.43
CA ALA A 435 -9.53 8.13 -11.66
C ALA A 435 -10.81 8.04 -12.51
N ASP A 436 -11.44 6.87 -12.57
CA ASP A 436 -12.62 6.60 -13.38
C ASP A 436 -13.75 6.03 -12.49
N GLU A 437 -14.95 6.64 -12.54
CA GLU A 437 -16.10 6.14 -11.73
C GLU A 437 -16.58 4.75 -12.15
N ARG A 438 -16.37 4.39 -13.42
CA ARG A 438 -16.70 3.05 -13.96
C ARG A 438 -15.91 1.93 -13.30
N ASP A 439 -14.75 2.23 -12.73
CA ASP A 439 -13.93 1.23 -12.05
C ASP A 439 -14.42 0.93 -10.62
N LEU A 440 -15.25 1.82 -10.02
CA LEU A 440 -15.63 1.74 -8.61
C LEU A 440 -16.38 0.45 -8.25
N GLU A 441 -17.37 0.03 -9.03
CA GLU A 441 -18.13 -1.19 -8.71
C GLU A 441 -17.26 -2.44 -8.93
N SER A 442 -16.45 -2.45 -9.99
CA SER A 442 -15.51 -3.55 -10.25
C SER A 442 -14.49 -3.72 -9.11
N VAL A 443 -14.01 -2.62 -8.54
CA VAL A 443 -13.09 -2.63 -7.39
C VAL A 443 -13.79 -3.12 -6.13
N LYS A 444 -15.05 -2.70 -5.89
CA LYS A 444 -15.87 -3.19 -4.78
C LYS A 444 -16.09 -4.70 -4.86
N ASP A 445 -16.43 -5.22 -6.03
CA ASP A 445 -16.69 -6.65 -6.20
C ASP A 445 -15.45 -7.50 -6.01
N ARG A 446 -14.31 -7.09 -6.60
CA ARG A 446 -13.00 -7.74 -6.35
C ARG A 446 -12.65 -7.74 -4.86
N THR A 447 -12.87 -6.61 -4.19
CA THR A 447 -12.61 -6.46 -2.75
C THR A 447 -13.49 -7.39 -1.92
N ARG A 448 -14.81 -7.43 -2.19
CA ARG A 448 -15.76 -8.33 -1.51
C ARG A 448 -15.34 -9.78 -1.68
N MET A 449 -15.07 -10.21 -2.91
CA MET A 449 -14.62 -11.58 -3.19
C MET A 449 -13.33 -11.93 -2.46
N ALA A 450 -12.30 -11.10 -2.57
CA ALA A 450 -11.01 -11.36 -1.93
C ALA A 450 -11.12 -11.39 -0.38
N SER A 451 -11.94 -10.51 0.20
CA SER A 451 -12.20 -10.51 1.65
C SER A 451 -12.97 -11.75 2.12
N MET A 452 -13.95 -12.22 1.33
CA MET A 452 -14.67 -13.46 1.63
C MET A 452 -13.74 -14.67 1.60
N LEU A 453 -12.81 -14.74 0.65
CA LEU A 453 -11.83 -15.83 0.57
C LEU A 453 -10.91 -15.85 1.81
N LEU A 454 -10.38 -14.70 2.22
CA LEU A 454 -9.57 -14.58 3.43
C LEU A 454 -10.38 -14.96 4.68
N TYR A 455 -11.62 -14.49 4.79
CA TYR A 455 -12.50 -14.80 5.91
C TYR A 455 -12.76 -16.31 6.02
N ARG A 456 -13.03 -17.00 4.90
CA ARG A 456 -13.19 -18.46 4.86
C ARG A 456 -11.91 -19.19 5.25
N LEU A 457 -10.75 -18.69 4.81
CA LEU A 457 -9.45 -19.27 5.17
C LEU A 457 -9.21 -19.19 6.69
N LEU A 458 -9.55 -18.05 7.31
CA LEU A 458 -9.48 -17.86 8.76
C LEU A 458 -10.44 -18.79 9.52
N GLN A 459 -11.66 -18.98 9.02
CA GLN A 459 -12.63 -19.90 9.62
C GLN A 459 -12.15 -21.35 9.56
N LYS A 460 -11.66 -21.79 8.40
CA LYS A 460 -11.06 -23.13 8.23
C LYS A 460 -9.88 -23.32 9.18
N GLY A 461 -9.02 -22.32 9.31
CA GLY A 461 -7.89 -22.39 10.21
C GLY A 461 -8.29 -22.51 11.67
N TYR A 462 -9.29 -21.74 12.10
CA TYR A 462 -9.81 -21.85 13.47
C TYR A 462 -10.36 -23.25 13.77
N SER A 463 -11.21 -23.80 12.90
CA SER A 463 -11.76 -25.15 13.11
C SER A 463 -10.66 -26.21 13.14
N SER A 464 -9.67 -26.11 12.25
CA SER A 464 -8.54 -27.04 12.21
C SER A 464 -7.71 -27.00 13.50
N VAL A 465 -7.36 -25.80 13.98
CA VAL A 465 -6.55 -25.66 15.20
C VAL A 465 -7.36 -26.07 16.43
N MET A 466 -8.66 -25.73 16.49
CA MET A 466 -9.55 -26.18 17.58
C MET A 466 -9.61 -27.71 17.67
N ASN A 467 -9.67 -28.41 16.53
CA ASN A 467 -9.66 -29.86 16.50
C ASN A 467 -8.34 -30.43 17.00
N SER A 468 -7.19 -29.87 16.56
CA SER A 468 -5.87 -30.29 17.05
C SER A 468 -5.73 -30.09 18.56
N ILE A 469 -6.18 -28.96 19.11
CA ILE A 469 -6.17 -28.73 20.56
C ILE A 469 -7.06 -29.75 21.29
N ALA A 470 -8.23 -30.09 20.73
CA ALA A 470 -9.10 -31.09 21.33
C ALA A 470 -8.48 -32.49 21.33
N GLU A 471 -7.78 -32.87 20.26
CA GLU A 471 -7.02 -34.12 20.17
C GLU A 471 -5.88 -34.16 21.20
N ASP A 472 -5.10 -33.08 21.32
CA ASP A 472 -4.01 -32.96 22.29
C ASP A 472 -4.53 -33.06 23.74
N GLU A 473 -5.64 -32.38 24.06
CA GLU A 473 -6.27 -32.47 25.38
C GLU A 473 -6.79 -33.88 25.70
N ASN A 474 -7.34 -34.59 24.70
CA ASN A 474 -7.84 -35.94 24.89
C ASN A 474 -6.69 -36.93 25.08
N ALA A 475 -5.60 -36.78 24.32
CA ALA A 475 -4.39 -37.58 24.49
C ALA A 475 -3.75 -37.36 25.87
N GLU A 476 -3.75 -36.14 26.38
CA GLU A 476 -3.24 -35.83 27.71
C GLU A 476 -4.11 -36.45 28.82
N LYS A 477 -5.45 -36.39 28.67
CA LYS A 477 -6.38 -37.08 29.58
C LYS A 477 -6.19 -38.60 29.57
N GLU A 478 -5.95 -39.20 28.41
CA GLU A 478 -5.67 -40.64 28.30
C GLU A 478 -4.34 -41.02 28.98
N LYS A 479 -3.29 -40.21 28.81
CA LYS A 479 -2.02 -40.41 29.53
C LYS A 479 -2.23 -40.32 31.05
N GLN A 480 -2.97 -39.32 31.52
CA GLN A 480 -3.29 -39.17 32.94
C GLN A 480 -4.09 -40.36 33.48
N ARG A 481 -5.05 -40.89 32.72
CA ARG A 481 -5.78 -42.11 33.08
C ARG A 481 -4.86 -43.33 33.17
N LYS A 482 -3.94 -43.52 32.22
CA LYS A 482 -2.97 -44.63 32.24
C LYS A 482 -2.03 -44.54 33.45
N ILE A 483 -1.54 -43.34 33.76
CA ILE A 483 -0.69 -43.09 34.94
C ILE A 483 -1.48 -43.37 36.23
N ALA A 484 -2.72 -42.91 36.32
CA ALA A 484 -3.58 -43.17 37.49
C ALA A 484 -3.84 -44.66 37.70
N LEU A 485 -4.11 -45.42 36.62
CA LEU A 485 -4.29 -46.87 36.69
C LEU A 485 -2.99 -47.57 37.15
N GLN A 486 -1.83 -47.15 36.66
CA GLN A 486 -0.54 -47.72 37.03
C GLN A 486 -0.15 -47.39 38.50
N LEU A 487 -0.49 -46.20 38.99
CA LEU A 487 -0.38 -45.85 40.41
C LEU A 487 -1.32 -46.69 41.28
N GLN A 488 -2.51 -47.01 40.78
CA GLN A 488 -3.47 -47.86 41.50
C GLN A 488 -2.99 -49.32 41.56
N GLU A 489 -2.45 -49.88 40.48
CA GLU A 489 -1.87 -51.23 40.45
C GLU A 489 -0.63 -51.35 41.34
N THR A 490 0.24 -50.33 41.36
CA THR A 490 1.39 -50.31 42.27
C THR A 490 0.96 -50.20 43.74
N SER A 491 -0.05 -49.41 44.07
CA SER A 491 -0.61 -49.36 45.43
C SER A 491 -1.28 -50.68 45.86
N ALA A 492 -1.94 -51.39 44.94
CA ALA A 492 -2.51 -52.71 45.21
C ALA A 492 -1.45 -53.80 45.41
N ASN A 493 -0.32 -53.71 44.69
CA ASN A 493 0.84 -54.59 44.89
C ASN A 493 1.62 -54.29 46.19
N VAL A 494 1.64 -53.03 46.66
CA VAL A 494 2.19 -52.72 47.99
C VAL A 494 1.29 -53.30 49.08
N HIS A 495 -0.04 -53.25 48.91
CA HIS A 495 -0.98 -53.85 49.86
C HIS A 495 -0.92 -55.39 49.88
N SER A 496 -0.63 -56.06 48.76
CA SER A 496 -0.42 -57.52 48.75
C SER A 496 0.92 -57.95 49.36
N VAL A 497 1.95 -57.10 49.31
CA VAL A 497 3.24 -57.32 49.99
C VAL A 497 3.15 -57.01 51.50
N GLU A 498 2.39 -55.99 51.91
CA GLU A 498 2.11 -55.71 53.33
C GLU A 498 1.28 -56.83 53.98
N VAL A 499 0.31 -57.41 53.28
CA VAL A 499 -0.48 -58.57 53.76
C VAL A 499 0.35 -59.86 53.86
N LEU A 500 1.44 -59.98 53.09
CA LEU A 500 2.39 -61.11 53.20
C LEU A 500 3.49 -60.87 54.25
N GLN A 501 3.81 -59.61 54.60
CA GLN A 501 4.74 -59.29 55.69
C GLN A 501 4.07 -59.28 57.07
N GLN A 502 2.75 -59.16 57.17
CA GLN A 502 2.02 -59.30 58.44
C GLN A 502 1.83 -60.75 58.92
N LYS A 503 2.29 -61.75 58.17
CA LYS A 503 2.24 -63.17 58.58
C LYS A 503 3.51 -63.70 59.25
N SER A 504 4.50 -62.85 59.52
CA SER A 504 5.79 -63.25 60.13
C SER A 504 6.26 -62.34 61.26
N ARG A 505 5.35 -61.62 61.93
CA ARG A 505 5.63 -60.89 63.17
C ARG A 505 4.40 -60.90 64.05
N ASP A 506 4.24 -61.96 64.82
CA ASP A 506 3.47 -61.98 66.07
C ASP A 506 3.94 -63.18 66.92
N GLU A 507 5.09 -63.02 67.55
CA GLU A 507 5.33 -63.57 68.89
C GLU A 507 6.03 -62.48 69.73
N MET A 508 5.52 -62.35 70.96
CA MET A 508 5.98 -61.53 72.08
C MET A 508 5.55 -60.05 72.18
N GLU A 509 4.58 -59.89 73.09
CA GLU A 509 4.55 -58.97 74.24
C GLU A 509 3.48 -57.87 74.25
N GLU A 510 2.45 -58.20 75.04
CA GLU A 510 1.56 -57.34 75.81
C GLU A 510 2.24 -56.10 76.40
N LYS A 511 1.54 -54.95 76.39
CA LYS A 511 0.83 -54.44 77.59
C LYS A 511 0.18 -53.06 77.35
N PHE A 512 -1.13 -53.01 77.63
CA PHE A 512 -1.98 -51.90 78.13
C PHE A 512 -1.99 -50.54 77.40
N ALA A 513 -3.07 -49.77 77.27
CA ALA A 513 -4.53 -49.93 77.38
C ALA A 513 -5.16 -48.54 77.06
N MET A 514 -6.38 -48.54 76.50
CA MET A 514 -7.37 -47.44 76.41
C MET A 514 -7.04 -46.26 75.46
N SER A 515 -7.94 -45.73 74.61
CA SER A 515 -9.39 -45.93 74.36
C SER A 515 -9.80 -45.23 73.04
N SER A 516 -10.62 -45.91 72.24
CA SER A 516 -11.35 -45.47 71.03
C SER A 516 -12.61 -44.63 71.40
N PRO A 517 -13.53 -44.21 70.48
CA PRO A 517 -13.54 -44.24 69.00
C PRO A 517 -14.08 -42.99 68.25
N SER A 518 -13.78 -42.96 66.94
CA SER A 518 -14.58 -42.54 65.76
C SER A 518 -15.42 -41.24 65.72
N ILE A 519 -15.29 -40.46 64.63
CA ILE A 519 -16.30 -40.34 63.53
C ILE A 519 -15.82 -39.38 62.41
N ALA A 520 -15.95 -39.88 61.17
CA ALA A 520 -16.20 -39.21 59.87
C ALA A 520 -15.21 -38.19 59.25
N ASN A 521 -14.77 -38.53 58.02
CA ASN A 521 -14.41 -37.60 56.94
C ASN A 521 -15.69 -36.86 56.43
N PRO A 522 -15.57 -35.67 55.80
CA PRO A 522 -15.33 -35.66 54.35
C PRO A 522 -14.40 -34.55 53.82
N THR A 523 -13.87 -34.85 52.64
CA THR A 523 -13.15 -34.04 51.67
C THR A 523 -13.65 -32.61 51.44
N VAL A 524 -12.72 -31.64 51.42
CA VAL A 524 -12.83 -30.41 50.61
C VAL A 524 -11.50 -30.19 49.89
N PHE A 525 -11.56 -30.22 48.56
CA PHE A 525 -10.52 -29.77 47.66
C PHE A 525 -10.14 -28.31 47.97
N GLN A 526 -8.89 -28.05 48.37
CA GLN A 526 -8.35 -26.69 48.34
C GLN A 526 -7.10 -26.66 47.46
N GLY A 527 -7.26 -26.00 46.31
CA GLY A 527 -6.37 -26.04 45.17
C GLY A 527 -5.02 -25.37 45.37
N VAL A 528 -4.12 -25.74 44.47
CA VAL A 528 -2.72 -25.30 44.29
C VAL A 528 -2.57 -23.79 44.03
N PHE A 529 -3.67 -23.02 44.03
CA PHE A 529 -3.68 -21.60 43.67
C PHE A 529 -3.13 -20.64 44.76
N CYS A 530 -2.96 -21.10 46.00
CA CYS A 530 -2.51 -20.24 47.11
C CYS A 530 -0.99 -20.31 47.37
N ARG A 531 -0.26 -21.24 46.74
CA ARG A 531 1.19 -21.38 46.98
C ARG A 531 2.03 -20.44 46.10
N ASP A 532 1.58 -20.16 44.88
CA ASP A 532 2.36 -19.41 43.88
C ASP A 532 2.32 -17.88 44.06
N LEU A 533 1.28 -17.32 44.67
CA LEU A 533 1.19 -15.87 44.93
C LEU A 533 2.12 -15.38 46.05
N SER A 534 2.47 -16.26 46.99
CA SER A 534 3.48 -15.96 48.03
C SER A 534 4.89 -15.80 47.44
N VAL A 535 5.16 -16.50 46.34
CA VAL A 535 6.44 -16.45 45.60
C VAL A 535 6.55 -15.14 44.80
N VAL A 536 5.44 -14.63 44.25
CA VAL A 536 5.40 -13.35 43.52
C VAL A 536 5.64 -12.16 44.47
N GLY A 537 5.12 -12.20 45.69
CA GLY A 537 5.39 -11.18 46.71
C GLY A 537 6.87 -11.10 47.12
N ASN A 538 7.54 -12.26 47.24
CA ASN A 538 8.95 -12.32 47.60
C ASN A 538 9.88 -11.88 46.44
N LEU A 539 9.53 -12.16 45.18
CA LEU A 539 10.32 -11.76 44.01
C LEU A 539 10.33 -10.23 43.78
N LEU A 540 9.25 -9.54 44.10
CA LEU A 540 9.18 -8.07 43.98
C LEU A 540 9.99 -7.34 45.07
N SER A 541 10.31 -8.01 46.18
CA SER A 541 11.04 -7.42 47.31
C SER A 541 12.56 -7.41 47.15
N GLN A 542 13.13 -8.16 46.19
CA GLN A 542 14.58 -8.27 46.01
C GLN A 542 15.21 -7.22 45.09
N ARG A 543 14.43 -6.36 44.41
CA ARG A 543 14.99 -5.40 43.43
C ARG A 543 14.92 -3.92 43.81
N PHE A 544 14.29 -3.58 44.93
CA PHE A 544 14.24 -2.21 45.45
C PHE A 544 14.42 -2.23 46.96
N SER A 545 15.44 -1.51 47.43
CA SER A 545 15.76 -1.38 48.85
C SER A 545 14.54 -0.92 49.67
N SER A 546 14.19 -1.75 50.67
CA SER A 546 13.42 -1.45 51.88
C SER A 546 12.06 -0.76 51.74
N ARG A 547 10.99 -1.56 51.54
CA ARG A 547 9.70 -1.50 52.28
C ARG A 547 8.74 -2.59 51.75
N SER A 548 8.28 -3.48 52.63
CA SER A 548 7.23 -4.45 52.33
C SER A 548 5.87 -3.75 52.19
N ILE A 549 5.16 -3.96 51.08
CA ILE A 549 3.79 -3.47 50.89
C ILE A 549 2.83 -4.56 51.40
N PRO A 550 2.05 -4.34 52.48
CA PRO A 550 1.05 -5.30 52.92
C PRO A 550 -0.19 -5.23 52.02
N VAL A 551 -0.49 -6.30 51.30
CA VAL A 551 -1.74 -6.44 50.55
C VAL A 551 -2.80 -7.02 51.49
N LYS A 552 -3.82 -6.22 51.83
CA LYS A 552 -5.00 -6.70 52.56
C LYS A 552 -5.97 -7.36 51.57
N TYR A 553 -6.32 -8.62 51.86
CA TYR A 553 -7.31 -9.41 51.14
C TYR A 553 -8.71 -9.11 51.68
N GLU A 554 -9.38 -8.09 51.15
CA GLU A 554 -10.82 -7.93 51.33
C GLU A 554 -11.45 -7.65 49.96
N ALA A 555 -12.53 -8.37 49.66
CA ALA A 555 -13.39 -8.29 48.48
C ALA A 555 -12.93 -9.02 47.19
N LEU A 556 -12.90 -10.35 47.23
CA LEU A 556 -13.32 -11.18 46.10
C LEU A 556 -14.23 -12.30 46.60
N SER A 557 -15.48 -11.96 46.88
CA SER A 557 -16.60 -12.90 46.96
C SER A 557 -17.76 -12.34 46.12
N CYS A 558 -17.91 -12.90 44.92
CA CYS A 558 -19.15 -13.32 44.26
C CYS A 558 -18.80 -13.85 42.87
#